data_AF-A0A939T557-F1
#
_entry.id   AF-A0A939T557-F1
#
_cell.length_a   1.000
_cell.length_b   1.000
_cell.length_c   1.000
_cell.angle_alpha   90.00
_cell.angle_beta   90.00
_cell.angle_gamma   90.00
#
_symmetry.space_group_name_H-M   'P 1'
#
loop_
_entity.id
_entity.type
_entity.pdbx_description
1 polymer ?
#
loop_
_entity_poly.entity_id
_entity_poly.type
_entity_poly.pdbx_seq_one_letter_code
_entity_poly.pdbx_strand_id
1 'polypeptide(L)'
;MPRPAPRITGLLRAENELCDGSLAVACRMLVDVADHSASVAPGVALYALAQAGEAADALGDVAFREEIACRALAFGRQRDPAAQFWHAHAIGMAAAMQGRHELAAGPLRRVVRLARRVDDCTVRASASIAALMLGDDRLACDLAAQAVAIARRRDEVIQEPRALAILAHCEIALGRYPAALATSLDGLRLAGAAGQLNRVVELHALAALAAALQGDEETALPHLESLSAEVDRRGLTRPAALASWAMACLDLAADRPADAVARLRTPTGAAAPVHPAVRLLAAPYFVEAAVRAGRLDAARRAADGYERWARRAPSPARQALAARCRALLLQNEADHHFAAAVRLHMAGDSAFELARTQLLLGHHLRRGRRPRDAREPLREAVHTFERAGAGASRWADHARVELRAAGDALPGSAPAAGGAAAGGPDTLSELTAQQLQISRLVAGGATNREIAARLLISPRTVDGHLRNIFNRLGIRSRVELARLAGV
;
A
#
# COMPACT_ATOMS: atom_id res chain seq x y z
N MET A 1 -22.94 19.53 40.58
CA MET A 1 -21.74 19.20 39.78
C MET A 1 -21.38 20.41 38.92
N PRO A 2 -20.16 20.97 39.02
CA PRO A 2 -19.75 22.04 38.11
C PRO A 2 -19.76 21.50 36.67
N ARG A 3 -20.39 22.24 35.74
CA ARG A 3 -20.36 21.90 34.32
C ARG A 3 -18.90 21.84 33.86
N PRO A 4 -18.48 20.80 33.10
CA PRO A 4 -17.13 20.77 32.55
C PRO A 4 -16.87 22.05 31.74
N ALA A 5 -15.66 22.60 31.86
CA ALA A 5 -15.28 23.82 31.16
C ALA A 5 -15.56 23.66 29.64
N PRO A 6 -16.12 24.66 28.96
CA PRO A 6 -16.62 24.55 27.58
C PRO A 6 -15.59 24.00 26.57
N ARG A 7 -14.29 24.16 26.85
CA ARG A 7 -13.17 23.61 26.05
C ARG A 7 -13.07 22.08 26.08
N ILE A 8 -13.30 21.46 27.24
CA ILE A 8 -13.25 19.99 27.40
C ILE A 8 -14.44 19.36 26.67
N THR A 9 -15.63 19.96 26.81
CA THR A 9 -16.84 19.51 26.12
C THR A 9 -16.72 19.64 24.60
N GLY A 10 -16.11 20.73 24.11
CA GLY A 10 -15.84 20.93 22.68
C GLY A 10 -14.88 19.90 22.12
N LEU A 11 -13.79 19.60 22.85
CA LEU A 11 -12.79 18.62 22.43
C LEU A 11 -13.36 17.20 22.36
N LEU A 12 -14.09 16.76 23.40
CA LEU A 12 -14.71 15.43 23.43
C LEU A 12 -15.74 15.25 22.30
N ARG A 13 -16.55 16.29 22.03
CA ARG A 13 -17.52 16.22 20.93
C ARG A 13 -16.80 16.13 19.57
N ALA A 14 -15.70 16.86 19.41
CA ALA A 14 -14.91 16.76 18.19
C ALA A 14 -14.23 15.39 18.04
N GLU A 15 -13.74 14.79 19.13
CA GLU A 15 -13.18 13.43 19.13
C GLU A 15 -14.20 12.38 18.72
N ASN A 16 -15.48 12.52 19.13
CA ASN A 16 -16.55 11.66 18.64
C ASN A 16 -16.78 11.81 17.12
N GLU A 17 -16.80 13.06 16.62
CA GLU A 17 -16.90 13.31 15.17
C GLU A 17 -15.71 12.76 14.39
N LEU A 18 -14.49 12.77 14.96
CA LEU A 18 -13.32 12.12 14.36
C LEU A 18 -13.52 10.60 14.23
N CYS A 19 -14.10 9.96 15.24
CA CYS A 19 -14.22 8.50 15.31
C CYS A 19 -15.33 7.95 14.40
N ASP A 20 -16.49 8.59 14.41
CA ASP A 20 -17.71 8.06 13.76
C ASP A 20 -18.41 9.07 12.85
N GLY A 21 -18.25 10.36 13.13
CA GLY A 21 -18.96 11.44 12.45
C GLY A 21 -18.26 12.02 11.23
N SER A 22 -18.59 13.28 10.93
CA SER A 22 -18.05 14.00 9.78
C SER A 22 -16.70 14.63 10.11
N LEU A 23 -15.64 14.19 9.42
CA LEU A 23 -14.31 14.78 9.60
C LEU A 23 -14.29 16.29 9.32
N ALA A 24 -15.11 16.79 8.38
CA ALA A 24 -15.22 18.22 8.11
C ALA A 24 -15.86 19.00 9.28
N VAL A 25 -16.83 18.39 9.98
CA VAL A 25 -17.43 18.96 11.21
C VAL A 25 -16.39 18.94 12.33
N ALA A 26 -15.69 17.81 12.51
CA ALA A 26 -14.61 17.68 13.50
C ALA A 26 -13.54 18.76 13.32
N CYS A 27 -13.07 18.98 12.07
CA CYS A 27 -12.10 20.03 11.74
C CYS A 27 -12.54 21.41 12.24
N ARG A 28 -13.78 21.83 11.92
CA ARG A 28 -14.30 23.14 12.36
C ARG A 28 -14.35 23.25 13.88
N MET A 29 -14.86 22.23 14.55
CA MET A 29 -14.96 22.22 16.01
C MET A 29 -13.59 22.27 16.70
N LEU A 30 -12.58 21.58 16.14
CA LEU A 30 -11.21 21.60 16.68
C LEU A 30 -10.54 22.95 16.47
N VAL A 31 -10.79 23.62 15.34
CA VAL A 31 -10.35 25.00 15.12
C VAL A 31 -11.02 25.94 16.13
N ASP A 32 -12.32 25.81 16.36
CA ASP A 32 -13.02 26.62 17.37
C ASP A 32 -12.42 26.39 18.77
N VAL A 33 -12.17 25.14 19.15
CA VAL A 33 -11.50 24.80 20.43
C VAL A 33 -10.11 25.45 20.51
N ALA A 34 -9.36 25.44 19.42
CA ALA A 34 -8.04 26.05 19.37
C ALA A 34 -8.11 27.57 19.57
N ASP A 35 -8.99 28.26 18.84
CA ASP A 35 -9.14 29.71 18.89
C ASP A 35 -9.57 30.18 20.29
N HIS A 36 -10.51 29.47 20.94
CA HIS A 36 -10.95 29.77 22.31
C HIS A 36 -9.92 29.44 23.40
N SER A 37 -8.89 28.64 23.07
CA SER A 37 -7.88 28.18 24.01
C SER A 37 -6.52 28.87 23.80
N ALA A 38 -6.32 29.58 22.70
CA ALA A 38 -5.02 30.09 22.26
C ALA A 38 -4.28 30.94 23.31
N SER A 39 -4.99 31.84 24.00
CA SER A 39 -4.40 32.74 25.00
C SER A 39 -4.27 32.16 26.40
N VAL A 40 -5.10 31.16 26.75
CA VAL A 40 -5.21 30.65 28.14
C VAL A 40 -4.60 29.26 28.31
N ALA A 41 -4.64 28.42 27.27
CA ALA A 41 -4.10 27.07 27.28
C ALA A 41 -3.45 26.73 25.92
N PRO A 42 -2.27 27.30 25.60
CA PRO A 42 -1.61 27.11 24.31
C PRO A 42 -1.38 25.65 23.93
N GLY A 43 -1.08 24.78 24.91
CA GLY A 43 -0.90 23.35 24.67
C GLY A 43 -2.17 22.65 24.17
N VAL A 44 -3.33 23.00 24.73
CA VAL A 44 -4.64 22.47 24.29
C VAL A 44 -4.97 22.99 22.90
N ALA A 45 -4.70 24.27 22.62
CA ALA A 45 -4.92 24.83 21.30
C ALA A 45 -4.08 24.15 20.22
N LEU A 46 -2.78 23.93 20.50
CA LEU A 46 -1.88 23.23 19.59
C LEU A 46 -2.27 21.76 19.40
N TYR A 47 -2.75 21.07 20.44
CA TYR A 47 -3.30 19.73 20.32
C TYR A 47 -4.52 19.71 19.40
N ALA A 48 -5.49 20.61 19.62
CA ALA A 48 -6.70 20.68 18.81
C ALA A 48 -6.38 20.98 17.33
N LEU A 49 -5.47 21.93 17.06
CA LEU A 49 -4.95 22.18 15.71
C LEU A 49 -4.31 20.93 15.10
N ALA A 50 -3.50 20.19 15.86
CA ALA A 50 -2.88 18.98 15.36
C ALA A 50 -3.92 17.91 14.99
N GLN A 51 -4.95 17.69 15.81
CA GLN A 51 -6.05 16.76 15.50
C GLN A 51 -6.87 17.24 14.29
N ALA A 52 -7.12 18.54 14.16
CA ALA A 52 -7.80 19.10 12.99
C ALA A 52 -7.01 18.81 11.71
N GLY A 53 -5.69 18.95 11.77
CA GLY A 53 -4.84 18.64 10.64
C GLY A 53 -4.71 17.14 10.34
N GLU A 54 -4.82 16.25 11.33
CA GLU A 54 -4.93 14.80 11.08
C GLU A 54 -6.22 14.44 10.33
N ALA A 55 -7.33 15.09 10.67
CA ALA A 55 -8.59 14.95 9.95
C ALA A 55 -8.49 15.52 8.52
N ALA A 56 -7.83 16.67 8.36
CA ALA A 56 -7.50 17.24 7.05
C ALA A 56 -6.69 16.27 6.19
N ASP A 57 -5.68 15.63 6.78
CA ASP A 57 -4.84 14.64 6.09
C ASP A 57 -5.70 13.44 5.64
N ALA A 58 -6.58 12.92 6.50
CA ALA A 58 -7.49 11.83 6.14
C ALA A 58 -8.44 12.18 4.97
N LEU A 59 -8.86 13.44 4.88
CA LEU A 59 -9.63 14.00 3.78
C LEU A 59 -8.78 14.37 2.55
N GLY A 60 -7.45 14.37 2.66
CA GLY A 60 -6.54 14.81 1.60
C GLY A 60 -6.54 16.32 1.38
N ASP A 61 -7.03 17.11 2.34
CA ASP A 61 -7.12 18.58 2.27
C ASP A 61 -5.78 19.23 2.65
N VAL A 62 -4.87 19.27 1.68
CA VAL A 62 -3.52 19.85 1.85
C VAL A 62 -3.58 21.35 2.12
N ALA A 63 -4.58 22.06 1.59
CA ALA A 63 -4.73 23.51 1.77
C ALA A 63 -5.14 23.82 3.22
N PHE A 64 -6.12 23.09 3.75
CA PHE A 64 -6.52 23.24 5.14
C PHE A 64 -5.41 22.80 6.11
N ARG A 65 -4.64 21.76 5.76
CA ARG A 65 -3.44 21.38 6.54
C ARG A 65 -2.39 22.49 6.61
N GLU A 66 -2.21 23.26 5.53
CA GLU A 66 -1.34 24.44 5.50
C GLU A 66 -1.90 25.57 6.39
N GLU A 67 -3.20 25.83 6.35
CA GLU A 67 -3.84 26.81 7.23
C GLU A 67 -3.60 26.48 8.71
N ILE A 68 -3.77 25.22 9.10
CA ILE A 68 -3.49 24.73 10.46
C ILE A 68 -2.04 24.99 10.86
N ALA A 69 -1.07 24.78 9.96
CA ALA A 69 0.33 25.08 10.24
C ALA A 69 0.59 26.59 10.39
N CYS A 70 -0.04 27.43 9.57
CA CYS A 70 0.03 28.89 9.69
C CYS A 70 -0.53 29.37 11.05
N ARG A 71 -1.66 28.81 11.49
CA ARG A 71 -2.20 29.08 12.84
C ARG A 71 -1.25 28.63 13.94
N ALA A 72 -0.64 27.45 13.80
CA ALA A 72 0.34 26.94 14.76
C ALA A 72 1.59 27.83 14.84
N LEU A 73 2.04 28.41 13.73
CA LEU A 73 3.19 29.33 13.68
C LEU A 73 2.97 30.64 14.45
N ALA A 74 1.70 31.07 14.64
CA ALA A 74 1.38 32.24 15.45
C ALA A 74 1.69 32.01 16.94
N PHE A 75 1.84 30.76 17.37
CA PHE A 75 2.28 30.44 18.73
C PHE A 75 3.79 30.69 18.85
N GLY A 76 4.17 31.55 19.80
CA GLY A 76 5.57 31.82 20.12
C GLY A 76 6.32 30.59 20.67
N ARG A 77 7.55 30.80 21.17
CA ARG A 77 8.35 29.72 21.73
C ARG A 77 7.66 29.07 22.95
N GLN A 78 7.26 27.81 22.79
CA GLN A 78 6.61 27.03 23.85
C GLN A 78 7.62 26.51 24.89
N ARG A 79 7.25 26.53 26.17
CA ARG A 79 8.06 25.98 27.28
C ARG A 79 7.70 24.53 27.59
N ASP A 80 6.42 24.20 27.58
CA ASP A 80 5.92 22.85 27.86
C ASP A 80 6.33 21.84 26.75
N PRO A 81 6.84 20.64 27.09
CA PRO A 81 7.23 19.63 26.11
C PRO A 81 6.11 19.17 25.18
N ALA A 82 4.87 19.02 25.66
CA ALA A 82 3.73 18.58 24.84
C ALA A 82 3.29 19.69 23.87
N ALA A 83 3.25 20.95 24.31
CA ALA A 83 3.02 22.09 23.43
C ALA A 83 4.13 22.23 22.36
N GLN A 84 5.40 22.06 22.74
CA GLN A 84 6.50 22.03 21.77
C GLN A 84 6.38 20.90 20.76
N PHE A 85 5.86 19.74 21.18
CA PHE A 85 5.63 18.59 20.33
C PHE A 85 4.56 18.91 19.28
N TRP A 86 3.38 19.35 19.71
CA TRP A 86 2.27 19.64 18.80
C TRP A 86 2.56 20.80 17.85
N HIS A 87 3.29 21.81 18.30
CA HIS A 87 3.77 22.89 17.44
C HIS A 87 4.70 22.37 16.32
N ALA A 88 5.71 21.56 16.69
CA ALA A 88 6.61 20.97 15.69
C ALA A 88 5.88 20.00 14.75
N HIS A 89 4.89 19.28 15.27
CA HIS A 89 4.07 18.33 14.52
C HIS A 89 3.26 19.03 13.43
N ALA A 90 2.51 20.08 13.78
CA ALA A 90 1.69 20.83 12.82
C ALA A 90 2.51 21.34 11.63
N ILE A 91 3.67 21.96 11.91
CA ILE A 91 4.57 22.50 10.87
C ILE A 91 5.19 21.39 10.03
N GLY A 92 5.73 20.35 10.68
CA GLY A 92 6.44 19.27 10.00
C GLY A 92 5.53 18.47 9.08
N MET A 93 4.33 18.13 9.57
CA MET A 93 3.37 17.35 8.80
C MET A 93 2.79 18.12 7.62
N ALA A 94 2.50 19.42 7.78
CA ALA A 94 2.05 20.25 6.66
C ALA A 94 3.09 20.32 5.54
N ALA A 95 4.36 20.56 5.88
CA ALA A 95 5.44 20.54 4.89
C ALA A 95 5.58 19.16 4.22
N ALA A 96 5.42 18.06 4.97
CA ALA A 96 5.47 16.71 4.42
C ALA A 96 4.31 16.43 3.45
N MET A 97 3.08 16.83 3.78
CA MET A 97 1.90 16.61 2.93
C MET A 97 1.95 17.44 1.64
N GLN A 98 2.63 18.58 1.64
CA GLN A 98 2.94 19.36 0.44
C GLN A 98 4.08 18.76 -0.41
N GLY A 99 4.71 17.67 0.03
CA GLY A 99 5.89 17.08 -0.62
C GLY A 99 7.17 17.88 -0.40
N ARG A 100 7.17 18.87 0.50
CA ARG A 100 8.35 19.68 0.87
C ARG A 100 9.16 18.98 1.97
N HIS A 101 9.58 17.74 1.69
CA HIS A 101 10.23 16.85 2.66
C HIS A 101 11.53 17.41 3.26
N GLU A 102 12.23 18.27 2.53
CA GLU A 102 13.44 18.94 3.01
C GLU A 102 13.14 19.91 4.16
N LEU A 103 12.06 20.68 4.02
CA LEU A 103 11.58 21.60 5.06
C LEU A 103 10.92 20.83 6.22
N ALA A 104 10.27 19.70 5.93
CA ALA A 104 9.64 18.86 6.95
C ALA A 104 10.65 18.19 7.89
N ALA A 105 11.86 17.87 7.41
CA ALA A 105 12.81 17.03 8.13
C ALA A 105 13.21 17.57 9.52
N GLY A 106 13.47 18.88 9.62
CA GLY A 106 13.85 19.52 10.89
C GLY A 106 12.75 19.43 11.96
N PRO A 107 11.54 19.95 11.69
CA PRO A 107 10.40 19.83 12.60
C PRO A 107 10.05 18.38 12.94
N LEU A 108 9.99 17.46 11.98
CA LEU A 108 9.64 16.06 12.24
C LEU A 108 10.68 15.33 13.12
N ARG A 109 11.98 15.60 12.95
CA ARG A 109 13.01 15.07 13.88
C ARG A 109 12.82 15.62 15.30
N ARG A 110 12.35 16.86 15.42
CA ARG A 110 12.01 17.44 16.73
C ARG A 110 10.79 16.76 17.35
N VAL A 111 9.76 16.43 16.57
CA VAL A 111 8.58 15.65 17.01
C VAL A 111 9.04 14.32 17.62
N VAL A 112 9.80 13.52 16.88
CA VAL A 112 10.31 12.21 17.32
C VAL A 112 11.11 12.32 18.62
N ARG A 113 11.99 13.33 18.74
CA ARG A 113 12.78 13.56 19.95
C ARG A 113 11.93 13.96 21.16
N LEU A 114 10.92 14.82 20.94
CA LEU A 114 10.04 15.30 22.01
C LEU A 114 9.08 14.20 22.49
N ALA A 115 8.66 13.29 21.60
CA ALA A 115 7.79 12.17 21.93
C ALA A 115 8.34 11.30 23.07
N ARG A 116 9.66 11.17 23.19
CA ARG A 116 10.31 10.40 24.26
C ARG A 116 10.14 11.01 25.66
N ARG A 117 9.70 12.27 25.74
CA ARG A 117 9.55 13.02 26.99
C ARG A 117 8.11 13.05 27.50
N VAL A 118 7.16 12.54 26.72
CA VAL A 118 5.73 12.60 27.03
C VAL A 118 5.17 11.19 26.90
N ASP A 119 4.77 10.59 28.03
CA ASP A 119 4.14 9.26 28.02
C ASP A 119 2.65 9.39 27.74
N ASP A 120 2.32 9.49 26.45
CA ASP A 120 0.96 9.65 25.95
C ASP A 120 0.76 8.85 24.66
N CYS A 121 -0.38 8.16 24.55
CA CYS A 121 -0.69 7.31 23.40
C CYS A 121 -0.72 8.12 22.09
N THR A 122 -1.43 9.24 22.10
CA THR A 122 -1.61 10.10 20.93
C THR A 122 -0.31 10.74 20.49
N VAL A 123 0.53 11.17 21.43
CA VAL A 123 1.89 11.67 21.13
C VAL A 123 2.73 10.57 20.49
N ARG A 124 2.72 9.35 21.03
CA ARG A 124 3.52 8.24 20.51
C ARG A 124 3.05 7.83 19.10
N ALA A 125 1.74 7.77 18.89
CA ALA A 125 1.10 7.52 17.61
C ALA A 125 1.43 8.58 16.55
N SER A 126 1.32 9.87 16.88
CA SER A 126 1.66 10.97 15.97
C SER A 126 3.17 11.03 15.67
N ALA A 127 4.03 10.68 16.63
CA ALA A 127 5.47 10.58 16.40
C ALA A 127 5.83 9.43 15.45
N SER A 128 5.07 8.33 15.47
CA SER A 128 5.23 7.23 14.51
C SER A 128 4.98 7.69 13.08
N ILE A 129 3.90 8.43 12.83
CA ILE A 129 3.60 9.00 11.50
C ILE A 129 4.71 9.96 11.06
N ALA A 130 5.21 10.81 11.97
CA ALA A 130 6.34 11.69 11.68
C ALA A 130 7.61 10.91 11.28
N ALA A 131 7.89 9.78 11.94
CA ALA A 131 9.00 8.89 11.59
C ALA A 131 8.79 8.23 10.21
N LEU A 132 7.56 7.80 9.86
CA LEU A 132 7.24 7.32 8.52
C LEU A 132 7.52 8.39 7.45
N MET A 133 7.15 9.64 7.71
CA MET A 133 7.39 10.75 6.77
C MET A 133 8.86 11.13 6.65
N LEU A 134 9.68 10.80 7.66
CA LEU A 134 11.15 10.87 7.58
C LEU A 134 11.77 9.67 6.85
N GLY A 135 10.98 8.63 6.55
CA GLY A 135 11.46 7.37 5.97
C GLY A 135 12.22 6.49 6.97
N ASP A 136 11.94 6.63 8.27
CA ASP A 136 12.47 5.78 9.33
C ASP A 136 11.43 4.72 9.74
N ASP A 137 11.30 3.69 8.91
CA ASP A 137 10.23 2.68 9.03
C ASP A 137 10.34 1.87 10.34
N ARG A 138 11.56 1.60 10.81
CA ARG A 138 11.79 0.85 12.07
C ARG A 138 11.38 1.68 13.27
N LEU A 139 11.86 2.92 13.35
CA LEU A 139 11.49 3.82 14.44
C LEU A 139 9.98 4.11 14.47
N ALA A 140 9.38 4.25 13.29
CA ALA A 140 7.94 4.39 13.17
C ALA A 140 7.19 3.20 13.76
N CYS A 141 7.59 1.98 13.41
CA CYS A 141 6.98 0.76 13.93
C CYS A 141 7.16 0.64 15.44
N ASP A 142 8.35 0.95 15.98
CA ASP A 142 8.63 0.90 17.41
C ASP A 142 7.75 1.90 18.18
N LEU A 143 7.60 3.13 17.66
CA LEU A 143 6.73 4.16 18.25
C LEU A 143 5.25 3.76 18.19
N ALA A 144 4.80 3.13 17.10
CA ALA A 144 3.43 2.64 16.97
C ALA A 144 3.14 1.50 17.96
N ALA A 145 4.06 0.55 18.09
CA ALA A 145 3.95 -0.54 19.08
C ALA A 145 3.92 0.00 20.51
N GLN A 146 4.72 1.02 20.81
CA GLN A 146 4.68 1.72 22.09
C GLN A 146 3.33 2.43 22.32
N ALA A 147 2.73 3.02 21.29
CA ALA A 147 1.40 3.63 21.38
C ALA A 147 0.33 2.60 21.74
N VAL A 148 0.32 1.45 21.05
CA VAL A 148 -0.58 0.32 21.36
C VAL A 148 -0.38 -0.15 22.81
N ALA A 149 0.87 -0.30 23.24
CA ALA A 149 1.17 -0.72 24.61
C ALA A 149 0.70 0.31 25.65
N ILE A 150 0.80 1.62 25.38
CA ILE A 150 0.26 2.66 26.28
C ILE A 150 -1.26 2.56 26.34
N ALA A 151 -1.93 2.48 25.20
CA ALA A 151 -3.39 2.41 25.12
C ALA A 151 -3.93 1.23 25.93
N ARG A 152 -3.33 0.04 25.76
CA ARG A 152 -3.69 -1.18 26.50
C ARG A 152 -3.45 -1.06 27.99
N ARG A 153 -2.30 -0.52 28.42
CA ARG A 153 -1.99 -0.36 29.85
C ARG A 153 -2.92 0.63 30.57
N ARG A 154 -3.55 1.54 29.82
CA ARG A 154 -4.42 2.60 30.35
C ARG A 154 -5.90 2.36 30.02
N ASP A 155 -6.24 1.21 29.43
CA ASP A 155 -7.59 0.87 28.98
C ASP A 155 -8.23 1.96 28.09
N GLU A 156 -7.43 2.58 27.20
CA GLU A 156 -7.87 3.65 26.31
C GLU A 156 -8.64 3.08 25.10
N VAL A 157 -9.90 2.71 25.31
CA VAL A 157 -10.79 2.09 24.30
C VAL A 157 -10.88 2.90 23.00
N ILE A 158 -10.78 4.24 23.08
CA ILE A 158 -10.85 5.11 21.90
C ILE A 158 -9.53 5.12 21.12
N GLN A 159 -8.39 5.11 21.82
CA GLN A 159 -7.07 5.31 21.18
C GLN A 159 -6.43 4.02 20.70
N GLU A 160 -6.75 2.86 21.30
CA GLU A 160 -6.16 1.59 20.90
C GLU A 160 -6.40 1.25 19.41
N PRO A 161 -7.63 1.35 18.86
CA PRO A 161 -7.85 1.07 17.44
C PRO A 161 -7.07 2.01 16.50
N ARG A 162 -6.88 3.27 16.91
CA ARG A 162 -6.05 4.23 16.16
C ARG A 162 -4.58 3.83 16.19
N ALA A 163 -4.05 3.44 17.35
CA ALA A 163 -2.67 2.99 17.47
C ALA A 163 -2.42 1.71 16.65
N LEU A 164 -3.37 0.77 16.62
CA LEU A 164 -3.32 -0.44 15.80
C LEU A 164 -3.32 -0.13 14.30
N ALA A 165 -4.15 0.81 13.83
CA ALA A 165 -4.13 1.23 12.43
C ALA A 165 -2.77 1.80 12.01
N ILE A 166 -2.14 2.62 12.86
CA ILE A 166 -0.80 3.18 12.59
C ILE A 166 0.26 2.07 12.62
N LEU A 167 0.16 1.12 13.56
CA LEU A 167 1.06 -0.03 13.62
C LEU A 167 0.97 -0.88 12.36
N ALA A 168 -0.23 -1.24 11.90
CA ALA A 168 -0.42 -1.99 10.68
C ALA A 168 0.19 -1.29 9.46
N HIS A 169 0.08 0.05 9.39
CA HIS A 169 0.73 0.84 8.33
C HIS A 169 2.27 0.75 8.40
N CYS A 170 2.85 0.79 9.61
CA CYS A 170 4.29 0.65 9.80
C CYS A 170 4.79 -0.77 9.49
N GLU A 171 3.99 -1.78 9.83
CA GLU A 171 4.27 -3.18 9.49
C GLU A 171 4.27 -3.39 7.97
N ILE A 172 3.32 -2.79 7.25
CA ILE A 172 3.33 -2.74 5.77
C ILE A 172 4.61 -2.07 5.25
N ALA A 173 4.98 -0.92 5.82
CA ALA A 173 6.20 -0.20 5.45
C ALA A 173 7.49 -1.03 5.63
N LEU A 174 7.51 -1.91 6.64
CA LEU A 174 8.59 -2.86 6.89
C LEU A 174 8.49 -4.17 6.08
N GLY A 175 7.43 -4.36 5.29
CA GLY A 175 7.19 -5.60 4.55
C GLY A 175 6.67 -6.77 5.40
N ARG A 176 6.19 -6.49 6.62
CA ARG A 176 5.64 -7.48 7.57
C ARG A 176 4.14 -7.68 7.33
N TYR A 177 3.76 -8.07 6.11
CA TYR A 177 2.36 -8.10 5.69
C TYR A 177 1.45 -9.03 6.51
N PRO A 178 1.88 -10.25 6.92
CA PRO A 178 1.05 -11.08 7.80
C PRO A 178 0.78 -10.43 9.17
N ALA A 179 1.77 -9.75 9.74
CA ALA A 179 1.61 -9.02 10.99
C ALA A 179 0.64 -7.84 10.80
N ALA A 180 0.82 -7.06 9.72
CA ALA A 180 -0.07 -5.95 9.39
C ALA A 180 -1.53 -6.39 9.22
N LEU A 181 -1.77 -7.54 8.59
CA LEU A 181 -3.11 -8.11 8.45
C LEU A 181 -3.67 -8.49 9.82
N ALA A 182 -2.93 -9.22 10.65
CA ALA A 182 -3.37 -9.60 11.99
C ALA A 182 -3.67 -8.37 12.87
N THR A 183 -2.78 -7.37 12.87
CA THR A 183 -2.95 -6.09 13.57
C THR A 183 -4.21 -5.35 13.07
N SER A 184 -4.46 -5.35 11.76
CA SER A 184 -5.64 -4.73 11.17
C SER A 184 -6.94 -5.44 11.60
N LEU A 185 -6.94 -6.78 11.66
CA LEU A 185 -8.09 -7.57 12.10
C LEU A 185 -8.39 -7.38 13.60
N ASP A 186 -7.36 -7.32 14.45
CA ASP A 186 -7.53 -6.99 15.87
C ASP A 186 -8.11 -5.57 16.04
N GLY A 187 -7.58 -4.61 15.29
CA GLY A 187 -8.10 -3.25 15.24
C GLY A 187 -9.56 -3.20 14.79
N LEU A 188 -9.96 -3.99 13.78
CA LEU A 188 -11.33 -4.01 13.25
C LEU A 188 -12.31 -4.47 14.33
N ARG A 189 -11.96 -5.51 15.07
CA ARG A 189 -12.76 -6.04 16.17
C ARG A 189 -12.98 -4.97 17.24
N LEU A 190 -11.92 -4.26 17.65
CA LEU A 190 -12.01 -3.21 18.67
C LEU A 190 -12.76 -1.96 18.18
N ALA A 191 -12.45 -1.50 16.96
CA ALA A 191 -13.12 -0.35 16.35
C ALA A 191 -14.62 -0.61 16.16
N GLY A 192 -14.99 -1.80 15.72
CA GLY A 192 -16.39 -2.21 15.56
C GLY A 192 -17.14 -2.23 16.89
N ALA A 193 -16.54 -2.81 17.93
CA ALA A 193 -17.13 -2.81 19.28
C ALA A 193 -17.29 -1.40 19.87
N ALA A 194 -16.39 -0.47 19.52
CA ALA A 194 -16.42 0.91 19.96
C ALA A 194 -17.24 1.85 19.04
N GLY A 195 -17.84 1.33 17.96
CA GLY A 195 -18.62 2.14 17.02
C GLY A 195 -17.80 3.16 16.22
N GLN A 196 -16.48 2.95 16.04
CA GLN A 196 -15.61 3.89 15.35
C GLN A 196 -15.60 3.64 13.83
N LEU A 197 -16.67 4.03 13.13
CA LEU A 197 -16.84 3.66 11.73
C LEU A 197 -15.75 4.22 10.80
N ASN A 198 -15.24 5.44 11.04
CA ASN A 198 -14.12 5.98 10.26
C ASN A 198 -12.86 5.11 10.41
N ARG A 199 -12.66 4.53 11.61
CA ARG A 199 -11.52 3.65 11.89
C ARG A 199 -11.71 2.27 11.28
N VAL A 200 -12.92 1.72 11.31
CA VAL A 200 -13.26 0.46 10.63
C VAL A 200 -12.92 0.53 9.14
N VAL A 201 -13.31 1.62 8.46
CA VAL A 201 -12.98 1.85 7.04
C VAL A 201 -11.47 1.93 6.84
N GLU A 202 -10.73 2.63 7.69
CA GLU A 202 -9.27 2.67 7.55
C GLU A 202 -8.61 1.30 7.70
N LEU A 203 -9.04 0.51 8.70
CA LEU A 203 -8.44 -0.79 8.99
C LEU A 203 -8.75 -1.83 7.91
N HIS A 204 -9.95 -1.80 7.31
CA HIS A 204 -10.24 -2.61 6.12
C HIS A 204 -9.31 -2.26 4.96
N ALA A 205 -8.99 -0.98 4.75
CA ALA A 205 -8.09 -0.56 3.67
C ALA A 205 -6.65 -1.04 3.91
N LEU A 206 -6.19 -1.05 5.17
CA LEU A 206 -4.88 -1.57 5.55
C LEU A 206 -4.80 -3.10 5.43
N ALA A 207 -5.84 -3.81 5.86
CA ALA A 207 -5.94 -5.27 5.70
C ALA A 207 -5.91 -5.68 4.22
N ALA A 208 -6.71 -5.00 3.39
CA ALA A 208 -6.71 -5.18 1.94
C ALA A 208 -5.32 -4.93 1.33
N LEU A 209 -4.65 -3.85 1.71
CA LEU A 209 -3.32 -3.53 1.20
C LEU A 209 -2.27 -4.56 1.61
N ALA A 210 -2.28 -5.01 2.87
CA ALA A 210 -1.36 -6.03 3.36
C ALA A 210 -1.49 -7.36 2.58
N ALA A 211 -2.73 -7.81 2.35
CA ALA A 211 -3.00 -9.00 1.54
C ALA A 211 -2.61 -8.79 0.06
N ALA A 212 -3.03 -7.68 -0.53
CA ALA A 212 -2.80 -7.40 -1.95
C ALA A 212 -1.33 -7.22 -2.32
N LEU A 213 -0.51 -6.68 -1.41
CA LEU A 213 0.95 -6.58 -1.61
C LEU A 213 1.59 -7.95 -1.79
N GLN A 214 1.05 -8.97 -1.12
CA GLN A 214 1.45 -10.35 -1.32
C GLN A 214 0.83 -10.98 -2.57
N GLY A 215 -0.17 -10.36 -3.21
CA GLY A 215 -0.92 -10.98 -4.31
C GLY A 215 -2.08 -11.85 -3.85
N ASP A 216 -2.43 -11.79 -2.56
CA ASP A 216 -3.52 -12.56 -1.95
C ASP A 216 -4.87 -11.89 -2.27
N GLU A 217 -5.42 -12.25 -3.41
CA GLU A 217 -6.71 -11.76 -3.90
C GLU A 217 -7.88 -12.26 -3.04
N GLU A 218 -7.79 -13.49 -2.52
CA GLU A 218 -8.84 -14.13 -1.73
C GLU A 218 -9.08 -13.36 -0.42
N THR A 219 -8.01 -12.92 0.24
CA THR A 219 -8.11 -12.11 1.45
C THR A 219 -8.36 -10.63 1.13
N ALA A 220 -7.76 -10.09 0.05
CA ALA A 220 -7.84 -8.66 -0.23
C ALA A 220 -9.23 -8.21 -0.70
N LEU A 221 -9.88 -8.97 -1.60
CA LEU A 221 -11.14 -8.55 -2.23
C LEU A 221 -12.30 -8.36 -1.24
N PRO A 222 -12.56 -9.27 -0.27
CA PRO A 222 -13.64 -9.08 0.69
C PRO A 222 -13.48 -7.79 1.52
N HIS A 223 -12.25 -7.43 1.87
CA HIS A 223 -11.96 -6.16 2.54
C HIS A 223 -12.18 -4.96 1.63
N LEU A 224 -11.83 -5.04 0.35
CA LEU A 224 -12.07 -3.96 -0.62
C LEU A 224 -13.56 -3.74 -0.90
N GLU A 225 -14.34 -4.82 -0.99
CA GLU A 225 -15.80 -4.77 -1.13
C GLU A 225 -16.44 -4.06 0.07
N SER A 226 -16.02 -4.42 1.29
CA SER A 226 -16.48 -3.81 2.55
C SER A 226 -16.22 -2.29 2.63
N LEU A 227 -15.22 -1.76 1.91
CA LEU A 227 -14.88 -0.33 1.88
C LEU A 227 -15.72 0.48 0.89
N SER A 228 -16.03 -0.13 -0.26
CA SER A 228 -16.46 0.56 -1.47
C SER A 228 -17.66 1.51 -1.27
N ALA A 229 -18.66 1.09 -0.51
CA ALA A 229 -19.86 1.89 -0.25
C ALA A 229 -19.69 2.96 0.85
N GLU A 230 -18.69 2.81 1.72
CA GLU A 230 -18.48 3.71 2.87
C GLU A 230 -17.49 4.84 2.54
N VAL A 231 -16.47 4.56 1.71
CA VAL A 231 -15.46 5.55 1.31
C VAL A 231 -16.10 6.74 0.60
N ASP A 232 -16.97 6.48 -0.38
CA ASP A 232 -17.64 7.53 -1.15
C ASP A 232 -18.63 8.31 -0.28
N ARG A 233 -19.37 7.62 0.59
CA ARG A 233 -20.36 8.25 1.48
C ARG A 233 -19.70 9.18 2.50
N ARG A 234 -18.53 8.81 3.00
CA ARG A 234 -17.83 9.54 4.08
C ARG A 234 -16.76 10.50 3.57
N GLY A 235 -16.40 10.43 2.28
CA GLY A 235 -15.38 11.29 1.67
C GLY A 235 -13.96 11.01 2.18
N LEU A 236 -13.65 9.76 2.53
CA LEU A 236 -12.38 9.38 3.16
C LEU A 236 -11.28 9.12 2.11
N THR A 237 -10.50 10.15 1.80
CA THR A 237 -9.45 10.12 0.77
C THR A 237 -8.29 9.17 1.08
N ARG A 238 -7.85 9.07 2.34
CA ARG A 238 -6.74 8.16 2.72
C ARG A 238 -7.10 6.68 2.51
N PRO A 239 -8.20 6.15 3.07
CA PRO A 239 -8.63 4.77 2.79
C PRO A 239 -8.89 4.51 1.30
N ALA A 240 -9.46 5.46 0.57
CA ALA A 240 -9.64 5.35 -0.89
C ALA A 240 -8.31 5.12 -1.61
N ALA A 241 -7.29 5.93 -1.29
CA ALA A 241 -5.98 5.82 -1.91
C ALA A 241 -5.27 4.50 -1.56
N LEU A 242 -5.43 4.00 -0.32
CA LEU A 242 -4.92 2.69 0.10
C LEU A 242 -5.60 1.55 -0.67
N ALA A 243 -6.92 1.61 -0.85
CA ALA A 243 -7.67 0.64 -1.64
C ALA A 243 -7.26 0.65 -3.12
N SER A 244 -7.06 1.84 -3.72
CA SER A 244 -6.53 1.96 -5.09
C SER A 244 -5.14 1.36 -5.22
N TRP A 245 -4.28 1.54 -4.20
CA TRP A 245 -2.95 0.93 -4.17
C TRP A 245 -3.03 -0.60 -4.03
N ALA A 246 -3.88 -1.11 -3.16
CA ALA A 246 -4.11 -2.55 -3.01
C ALA A 246 -4.53 -3.18 -4.35
N MET A 247 -5.54 -2.61 -5.01
CA MET A 247 -6.00 -3.09 -6.30
C MET A 247 -4.91 -3.01 -7.40
N ALA A 248 -4.06 -1.98 -7.37
CA ALA A 248 -2.94 -1.89 -8.31
C ALA A 248 -1.88 -2.98 -8.08
N CYS A 249 -1.68 -3.42 -6.83
CA CYS A 249 -0.80 -4.54 -6.52
C CYS A 249 -1.36 -5.86 -7.06
N LEU A 250 -2.68 -6.09 -6.91
CA LEU A 250 -3.36 -7.25 -7.50
C LEU A 250 -3.25 -7.24 -9.03
N ASP A 251 -3.43 -6.09 -9.67
CA ASP A 251 -3.26 -5.96 -11.12
C ASP A 251 -1.83 -6.25 -11.57
N LEU A 252 -0.81 -5.79 -10.85
CA LEU A 252 0.58 -6.11 -11.15
C LEU A 252 0.85 -7.61 -10.99
N ALA A 253 0.33 -8.23 -9.92
CA ALA A 253 0.40 -9.68 -9.69
C ALA A 253 -0.39 -10.49 -10.73
N ALA A 254 -1.35 -9.88 -11.44
CA ALA A 254 -2.10 -10.48 -12.54
C ALA A 254 -1.53 -10.15 -13.93
N ASP A 255 -0.34 -9.52 -14.01
CA ASP A 255 0.27 -9.04 -15.27
C ASP A 255 -0.63 -8.06 -16.07
N ARG A 256 -1.31 -7.16 -15.35
CA ARG A 256 -2.15 -6.07 -15.89
C ARG A 256 -1.56 -4.69 -15.59
N PRO A 257 -0.36 -4.34 -16.10
CA PRO A 257 0.31 -3.09 -15.74
C PRO A 257 -0.45 -1.82 -16.16
N ALA A 258 -1.23 -1.87 -17.25
CA ALA A 258 -2.04 -0.73 -17.68
C ALA A 258 -3.18 -0.41 -16.69
N ASP A 259 -3.80 -1.44 -16.13
CA ASP A 259 -4.87 -1.29 -15.13
C ASP A 259 -4.28 -0.78 -13.81
N ALA A 260 -3.13 -1.31 -13.39
CA ALA A 260 -2.40 -0.80 -12.22
C ALA A 260 -2.03 0.69 -12.36
N VAL A 261 -1.56 1.11 -13.54
CA VAL A 261 -1.31 2.53 -13.87
C VAL A 261 -2.59 3.34 -13.75
N ALA A 262 -3.72 2.85 -14.26
CA ALA A 262 -5.00 3.53 -14.13
C ALA A 262 -5.36 3.68 -12.65
N ARG A 263 -5.32 2.64 -11.83
CA ARG A 263 -5.69 2.75 -10.41
C ARG A 263 -4.85 3.73 -9.60
N LEU A 264 -3.57 3.84 -9.91
CA LEU A 264 -2.65 4.78 -9.23
C LEU A 264 -2.67 6.19 -9.84
N ARG A 265 -3.23 6.37 -11.05
CA ARG A 265 -3.42 7.68 -11.71
C ARG A 265 -4.79 8.28 -11.51
N THR A 266 -5.81 7.44 -11.42
CA THR A 266 -7.20 7.87 -11.58
C THR A 266 -7.79 8.14 -10.21
N PRO A 267 -8.37 9.33 -9.98
CA PRO A 267 -9.44 9.47 -9.02
C PRO A 267 -10.65 8.71 -9.58
N THR A 268 -11.17 7.72 -8.86
CA THR A 268 -12.55 7.25 -9.09
C THR A 268 -13.46 8.12 -8.22
N GLY A 269 -14.36 8.88 -8.84
CA GLY A 269 -15.23 9.87 -8.19
C GLY A 269 -14.82 11.33 -8.46
N ALA A 270 -15.75 12.27 -8.25
CA ALA A 270 -15.55 13.69 -8.57
C ALA A 270 -14.44 14.33 -7.72
N ALA A 271 -13.24 14.39 -8.31
CA ALA A 271 -12.15 15.31 -7.96
C ALA A 271 -11.59 15.26 -6.51
N ALA A 272 -11.39 14.07 -5.92
CA ALA A 272 -10.54 13.95 -4.74
C ALA A 272 -9.04 13.86 -5.14
N PRO A 273 -8.15 14.70 -4.61
CA PRO A 273 -6.70 14.55 -4.81
C PRO A 273 -6.21 13.22 -4.21
N VAL A 274 -5.28 12.53 -4.87
CA VAL A 274 -4.65 11.32 -4.29
C VAL A 274 -3.92 11.72 -3.00
N HIS A 275 -4.19 11.02 -1.89
CA HIS A 275 -3.56 11.29 -0.60
C HIS A 275 -2.02 11.35 -0.73
N PRO A 276 -1.35 12.49 -0.41
CA PRO A 276 0.06 12.70 -0.72
C PRO A 276 1.01 11.64 -0.17
N ALA A 277 0.81 11.22 1.09
CA ALA A 277 1.65 10.19 1.72
C ALA A 277 1.50 8.83 1.02
N VAL A 278 0.27 8.40 0.72
CA VAL A 278 0.00 7.13 0.03
C VAL A 278 0.58 7.16 -1.38
N ARG A 279 0.44 8.28 -2.09
CA ARG A 279 1.05 8.47 -3.43
C ARG A 279 2.57 8.33 -3.39
N LEU A 280 3.22 8.91 -2.38
CA LEU A 280 4.67 8.79 -2.19
C LEU A 280 5.07 7.33 -1.97
N LEU A 281 4.39 6.63 -1.07
CA LEU A 281 4.71 5.24 -0.72
C LEU A 281 4.38 4.24 -1.85
N ALA A 282 3.33 4.50 -2.62
CA ALA A 282 2.94 3.69 -3.78
C ALA A 282 3.78 3.97 -5.04
N ALA A 283 4.62 5.01 -5.04
CA ALA A 283 5.37 5.44 -6.22
C ALA A 283 6.21 4.32 -6.87
N PRO A 284 6.91 3.42 -6.14
CA PRO A 284 7.65 2.31 -6.76
C PRO A 284 6.78 1.35 -7.57
N TYR A 285 5.55 1.07 -7.11
CA TYR A 285 4.58 0.23 -7.81
C TYR A 285 4.04 0.95 -9.06
N PHE A 286 3.79 2.26 -8.94
CA PHE A 286 3.42 3.08 -10.08
C PHE A 286 4.52 3.12 -11.15
N VAL A 287 5.79 3.29 -10.75
CA VAL A 287 6.94 3.29 -11.67
C VAL A 287 7.03 1.97 -12.41
N GLU A 288 6.95 0.84 -11.70
CA GLU A 288 6.95 -0.48 -12.31
C GLU A 288 5.82 -0.65 -13.33
N ALA A 289 4.59 -0.34 -12.93
CA ALA A 289 3.42 -0.43 -13.79
C ALA A 289 3.56 0.48 -15.03
N ALA A 290 4.00 1.72 -14.82
CA ALA A 290 4.16 2.72 -15.87
C ALA A 290 5.25 2.35 -16.87
N VAL A 291 6.39 1.80 -16.43
CA VAL A 291 7.43 1.28 -17.33
C VAL A 291 6.90 0.12 -18.16
N ARG A 292 6.23 -0.85 -17.53
CA ARG A 292 5.65 -2.02 -18.23
C ARG A 292 4.53 -1.63 -19.21
N ALA A 293 3.81 -0.54 -18.93
CA ALA A 293 2.78 0.03 -19.80
C ALA A 293 3.31 1.07 -20.82
N GLY A 294 4.63 1.29 -20.91
CA GLY A 294 5.24 2.25 -21.85
C GLY A 294 5.03 3.73 -21.52
N ARG A 295 4.61 4.07 -20.30
CA ARG A 295 4.36 5.44 -19.81
C ARG A 295 5.61 6.05 -19.14
N LEU A 296 6.72 6.11 -19.87
CA LEU A 296 8.04 6.44 -19.32
C LEU A 296 8.12 7.84 -18.67
N ASP A 297 7.51 8.87 -19.24
CA ASP A 297 7.59 10.23 -18.65
C ASP A 297 6.90 10.32 -17.29
N ALA A 298 5.78 9.61 -17.13
CA ALA A 298 5.07 9.53 -15.86
C ALA A 298 5.91 8.74 -14.84
N ALA A 299 6.51 7.64 -15.27
CA ALA A 299 7.41 6.84 -14.45
C ALA A 299 8.62 7.66 -13.96
N ARG A 300 9.28 8.44 -14.84
CA ARG A 300 10.42 9.30 -14.47
C ARG A 300 10.02 10.33 -13.40
N ARG A 301 8.91 11.05 -13.60
CA ARG A 301 8.45 12.06 -12.63
C ARG A 301 8.18 11.45 -11.24
N ALA A 302 7.55 10.28 -11.20
CA ALA A 302 7.29 9.58 -9.94
C ALA A 302 8.58 9.10 -9.27
N ALA A 303 9.51 8.52 -10.05
CA ALA A 303 10.81 8.08 -9.55
C ALA A 303 11.65 9.26 -9.01
N ASP A 304 11.69 10.40 -9.70
CA ASP A 304 12.42 11.58 -9.26
C ASP A 304 11.86 12.14 -7.94
N GLY A 305 10.52 12.16 -7.80
CA GLY A 305 9.86 12.56 -6.56
C GLY A 305 10.19 11.63 -5.40
N TYR A 306 10.09 10.32 -5.62
CA TYR A 306 10.41 9.30 -4.63
C TYR A 306 11.88 9.35 -4.20
N GLU A 307 12.82 9.47 -5.13
CA GLU A 307 14.25 9.51 -4.82
C GLU A 307 14.63 10.74 -3.99
N ARG A 308 14.07 11.93 -4.29
CA ARG A 308 14.35 13.14 -3.48
C ARG A 308 14.03 12.94 -2.00
N TRP A 309 12.98 12.18 -1.71
CA TRP A 309 12.61 11.79 -0.37
C TRP A 309 13.50 10.65 0.16
N ALA A 310 13.62 9.55 -0.59
CA ALA A 310 14.33 8.34 -0.18
C ALA A 310 15.83 8.56 0.08
N ARG A 311 16.51 9.48 -0.63
CA ARG A 311 17.92 9.82 -0.38
C ARG A 311 18.19 10.36 1.04
N ARG A 312 17.16 10.86 1.71
CA ARG A 312 17.23 11.40 3.08
C ARG A 312 16.66 10.43 4.11
N ALA A 313 16.00 9.38 3.65
CA ALA A 313 15.43 8.35 4.49
C ALA A 313 16.56 7.51 5.10
N PRO A 314 16.57 7.27 6.43
CA PRO A 314 17.52 6.36 7.05
C PRO A 314 17.26 4.90 6.70
N SER A 315 16.06 4.54 6.23
CA SER A 315 15.69 3.18 5.85
C SER A 315 16.41 2.71 4.57
N PRO A 316 17.24 1.66 4.64
CA PRO A 316 17.86 1.06 3.46
C PRO A 316 16.84 0.54 2.45
N ALA A 317 15.68 0.05 2.92
CA ALA A 317 14.61 -0.45 2.07
C ALA A 317 14.02 0.66 1.17
N ARG A 318 13.88 1.90 1.69
CA ARG A 318 13.43 3.05 0.87
C ARG A 318 14.45 3.42 -0.20
N GLN A 319 15.74 3.40 0.15
CA GLN A 319 16.82 3.64 -0.81
C GLN A 319 16.88 2.53 -1.87
N ALA A 320 16.65 1.28 -1.47
CA ALA A 320 16.58 0.14 -2.38
C ALA A 320 15.46 0.28 -3.42
N LEU A 321 14.27 0.71 -2.98
CA LEU A 321 13.14 0.99 -3.86
C LEU A 321 13.44 2.13 -4.84
N ALA A 322 14.16 3.17 -4.41
CA ALA A 322 14.63 4.24 -5.29
C ALA A 322 15.62 3.72 -6.34
N ALA A 323 16.58 2.89 -5.93
CA ALA A 323 17.53 2.25 -6.85
C ALA A 323 16.80 1.34 -7.85
N ARG A 324 15.80 0.56 -7.42
CA ARG A 324 14.95 -0.24 -8.31
C ARG A 324 14.20 0.62 -9.32
N CYS A 325 13.63 1.75 -8.89
CA CYS A 325 12.97 2.68 -9.81
C CYS A 325 13.92 3.19 -10.89
N ARG A 326 15.17 3.51 -10.53
CA ARG A 326 16.21 3.93 -11.48
C ARG A 326 16.59 2.81 -12.43
N ALA A 327 16.77 1.59 -11.93
CA ALA A 327 17.07 0.41 -12.73
C ALA A 327 16.00 0.13 -13.81
N LEU A 328 14.73 0.33 -13.48
CA LEU A 328 13.63 0.15 -14.44
C LEU A 328 13.59 1.22 -15.54
N LEU A 329 14.20 2.39 -15.31
CA LEU A 329 14.16 3.53 -16.22
C LEU A 329 15.40 3.66 -17.11
N LEU A 330 16.58 3.27 -16.60
CA LEU A 330 17.87 3.50 -17.25
C LEU A 330 18.37 2.22 -17.93
N GLN A 331 18.59 2.26 -19.25
CA GLN A 331 19.05 1.08 -19.99
C GLN A 331 20.53 0.76 -19.77
N ASN A 332 21.41 1.78 -19.75
CA ASN A 332 22.87 1.58 -19.70
C ASN A 332 23.41 1.35 -18.28
N GLU A 333 22.66 1.74 -17.25
CA GLU A 333 23.06 1.66 -15.84
C GLU A 333 22.12 0.77 -15.00
N ALA A 334 21.21 0.04 -15.66
CA ALA A 334 20.24 -0.84 -15.00
C ALA A 334 20.90 -1.82 -14.03
N ASP A 335 21.95 -2.52 -14.49
CA ASP A 335 22.67 -3.52 -13.71
C ASP A 335 23.25 -2.94 -12.42
N HIS A 336 23.89 -1.77 -12.50
CA HIS A 336 24.46 -1.09 -11.34
C HIS A 336 23.37 -0.76 -10.31
N HIS A 337 22.23 -0.22 -10.77
CA HIS A 337 21.13 0.14 -9.90
C HIS A 337 20.38 -1.08 -9.33
N PHE A 338 20.23 -2.17 -10.09
CA PHE A 338 19.67 -3.41 -9.57
C PHE A 338 20.58 -4.04 -8.51
N ALA A 339 21.89 -4.08 -8.74
CA ALA A 339 22.85 -4.57 -7.75
C ALA A 339 22.81 -3.74 -6.46
N ALA A 340 22.72 -2.41 -6.58
CA ALA A 340 22.53 -1.53 -5.43
C ALA A 340 21.21 -1.80 -4.70
N ALA A 341 20.10 -1.98 -5.43
CA ALA A 341 18.80 -2.29 -4.85
C ALA A 341 18.80 -3.62 -4.07
N VAL A 342 19.36 -4.69 -4.65
CA VAL A 342 19.48 -6.00 -3.99
C VAL A 342 20.27 -5.89 -2.68
N ARG A 343 21.45 -5.26 -2.72
CA ARG A 343 22.31 -5.06 -1.52
C ARG A 343 21.59 -4.27 -0.43
N LEU A 344 20.87 -3.21 -0.80
CA LEU A 344 20.14 -2.36 0.15
C LEU A 344 18.91 -3.08 0.74
N HIS A 345 18.20 -3.88 -0.05
CA HIS A 345 17.08 -4.69 0.45
C HIS A 345 17.55 -5.74 1.46
N MET A 346 18.69 -6.40 1.21
CA MET A 346 19.31 -7.34 2.16
C MET A 346 19.66 -6.64 3.49
N ALA A 347 20.23 -5.44 3.45
CA ALA A 347 20.54 -4.67 4.65
C ALA A 347 19.29 -4.16 5.40
N GLY A 348 18.19 -3.93 4.67
CA GLY A 348 16.92 -3.43 5.19
C GLY A 348 16.02 -4.51 5.81
N ASP A 349 16.33 -5.79 5.63
CA ASP A 349 15.50 -6.93 6.05
C ASP A 349 14.09 -6.89 5.43
N SER A 350 14.02 -6.58 4.13
CA SER A 350 12.76 -6.51 3.37
C SER A 350 12.70 -7.63 2.33
N ALA A 351 12.50 -8.86 2.80
CA ALA A 351 12.59 -10.07 1.99
C ALA A 351 11.61 -10.08 0.80
N PHE A 352 10.38 -9.61 1.00
CA PHE A 352 9.38 -9.61 -0.07
C PHE A 352 9.73 -8.62 -1.19
N GLU A 353 10.14 -7.40 -0.85
CA GLU A 353 10.57 -6.42 -1.85
C GLU A 353 11.92 -6.77 -2.48
N LEU A 354 12.80 -7.51 -1.77
CA LEU A 354 13.98 -8.14 -2.35
C LEU A 354 13.58 -9.12 -3.47
N ALA A 355 12.66 -10.04 -3.19
CA ALA A 355 12.19 -11.03 -4.16
C ALA A 355 11.55 -10.37 -5.40
N ARG A 356 10.75 -9.31 -5.20
CA ARG A 356 10.20 -8.52 -6.32
C ARG A 356 11.30 -7.84 -7.13
N THR A 357 12.33 -7.32 -6.48
CA THR A 357 13.49 -6.72 -7.15
C THR A 357 14.28 -7.76 -7.96
N GLN A 358 14.48 -8.95 -7.40
CA GLN A 358 15.16 -10.07 -8.07
C GLN A 358 14.35 -10.59 -9.27
N LEU A 359 13.01 -10.64 -9.17
CA LEU A 359 12.13 -10.96 -10.30
C LEU A 359 12.32 -9.96 -11.46
N LEU A 360 12.31 -8.66 -11.15
CA LEU A 360 12.50 -7.60 -12.14
C LEU A 360 13.92 -7.60 -12.74
N LEU A 361 14.95 -7.89 -11.93
CA LEU A 361 16.32 -8.07 -12.40
C LEU A 361 16.42 -9.28 -13.34
N GLY A 362 15.80 -10.41 -13.00
CA GLY A 362 15.77 -11.60 -13.85
C GLY A 362 15.15 -11.31 -15.21
N HIS A 363 14.03 -10.59 -15.24
CA HIS A 363 13.41 -10.12 -16.48
C HIS A 363 14.33 -9.19 -17.29
N HIS A 364 15.01 -8.24 -16.63
CA HIS A 364 15.97 -7.35 -17.28
C HIS A 364 17.12 -8.13 -17.93
N LEU A 365 17.76 -9.04 -17.19
CA LEU A 365 18.88 -9.86 -17.67
C LEU A 365 18.47 -10.75 -18.84
N ARG A 366 17.30 -11.39 -18.76
CA ARG A 366 16.79 -12.22 -19.85
C ARG A 366 16.54 -11.39 -21.11
N ARG A 367 15.91 -10.22 -21.00
CA ARG A 367 15.70 -9.33 -22.15
C ARG A 367 17.00 -8.74 -22.71
N GLY A 368 18.01 -8.57 -21.85
CA GLY A 368 19.39 -8.25 -22.21
C GLY A 368 20.19 -9.41 -22.82
N ARG A 369 19.54 -10.52 -23.21
CA ARG A 369 20.16 -11.74 -23.77
C ARG A 369 21.17 -12.43 -22.84
N ARG A 370 20.97 -12.31 -21.53
CA ARG A 370 21.77 -12.97 -20.47
C ARG A 370 20.91 -13.94 -19.64
N PRO A 371 20.28 -14.95 -20.25
CA PRO A 371 19.39 -15.86 -19.53
C PRO A 371 20.09 -16.70 -18.47
N ARG A 372 21.40 -16.98 -18.60
CA ARG A 372 22.15 -17.71 -17.57
C ARG A 372 22.25 -16.92 -16.27
N ASP A 373 22.60 -15.64 -16.37
CA ASP A 373 22.73 -14.72 -15.24
C ASP A 373 21.38 -14.45 -14.55
N ALA A 374 20.27 -14.58 -15.29
CA ALA A 374 18.92 -14.40 -14.75
C ALA A 374 18.47 -15.52 -13.80
N ARG A 375 19.09 -16.72 -13.87
CA ARG A 375 18.59 -17.91 -13.16
C ARG A 375 18.65 -17.78 -11.66
N GLU A 376 19.80 -17.36 -11.13
CA GLU A 376 20.02 -17.21 -9.69
C GLU A 376 19.03 -16.23 -9.05
N PRO A 377 18.90 -14.96 -9.51
CA PRO A 377 17.92 -14.05 -8.92
C PRO A 377 16.48 -14.56 -9.06
N LEU A 378 16.13 -15.24 -10.17
CA LEU A 378 14.79 -15.81 -10.33
C LEU A 378 14.54 -16.99 -9.37
N ARG A 379 15.52 -17.85 -9.09
CA ARG A 379 15.41 -18.93 -8.08
C ARG A 379 15.20 -18.36 -6.68
N GLU A 380 15.98 -17.35 -6.30
CA GLU A 380 15.83 -16.68 -5.00
C GLU A 380 14.45 -16.04 -4.84
N ALA A 381 13.94 -15.41 -5.92
CA ALA A 381 12.59 -14.86 -5.94
C ALA A 381 11.53 -15.95 -5.75
N VAL A 382 11.60 -17.07 -6.49
CA VAL A 382 10.68 -18.22 -6.32
C VAL A 382 10.70 -18.71 -4.88
N HIS A 383 11.89 -18.99 -4.33
CA HIS A 383 12.01 -19.52 -2.97
C HIS A 383 11.41 -18.57 -1.94
N THR A 384 11.65 -17.27 -2.07
CA THR A 384 11.12 -16.27 -1.14
C THR A 384 9.60 -16.16 -1.24
N PHE A 385 9.02 -16.16 -2.44
CA PHE A 385 7.57 -16.12 -2.60
C PHE A 385 6.89 -17.40 -2.09
N GLU A 386 7.49 -18.57 -2.30
CA GLU A 386 6.97 -19.82 -1.73
C GLU A 386 6.98 -19.82 -0.20
N ARG A 387 8.04 -19.28 0.42
CA ARG A 387 8.14 -19.12 1.88
C ARG A 387 7.14 -18.12 2.44
N ALA A 388 6.74 -17.11 1.65
CA ALA A 388 5.69 -16.18 2.04
C ALA A 388 4.29 -16.83 2.08
N GLY A 389 4.13 -18.00 1.47
CA GLY A 389 2.93 -18.83 1.56
C GLY A 389 1.93 -18.61 0.42
N ALA A 390 0.74 -19.19 0.58
CA ALA A 390 -0.28 -19.27 -0.47
C ALA A 390 -0.69 -17.90 -1.05
N GLY A 391 -0.69 -16.85 -0.20
CA GLY A 391 -0.98 -15.48 -0.62
C GLY A 391 -0.03 -14.95 -1.69
N ALA A 392 1.20 -15.46 -1.79
CA ALA A 392 2.20 -15.07 -2.78
C ALA A 392 2.30 -16.00 -4.00
N SER A 393 1.36 -16.93 -4.16
CA SER A 393 1.32 -17.91 -5.26
C SER A 393 1.44 -17.27 -6.65
N ARG A 394 0.73 -16.17 -6.91
CA ARG A 394 0.80 -15.46 -8.19
C ARG A 394 2.21 -14.95 -8.49
N TRP A 395 2.91 -14.39 -7.51
CA TRP A 395 4.28 -13.93 -7.69
C TRP A 395 5.26 -15.08 -7.89
N ALA A 396 5.09 -16.18 -7.15
CA ALA A 396 5.86 -17.40 -7.36
C ALA A 396 5.68 -17.94 -8.80
N ASP A 397 4.45 -17.95 -9.31
CA ASP A 397 4.15 -18.38 -10.68
C ASP A 397 4.83 -17.50 -11.73
N HIS A 398 4.81 -16.17 -11.58
CA HIS A 398 5.56 -15.25 -12.45
C HIS A 398 7.05 -15.57 -12.44
N ALA A 399 7.64 -15.73 -11.27
CA ALA A 399 9.06 -16.03 -11.14
C ALA A 399 9.42 -17.40 -11.76
N ARG A 400 8.57 -18.42 -11.61
CA ARG A 400 8.75 -19.73 -12.26
C ARG A 400 8.62 -19.67 -13.78
N VAL A 401 7.69 -18.87 -14.31
CA VAL A 401 7.55 -18.66 -15.77
C VAL A 401 8.81 -18.01 -16.33
N GLU A 402 9.30 -16.95 -15.71
CA GLU A 402 10.53 -16.28 -16.14
C GLU A 402 11.76 -17.16 -15.97
N LEU A 403 11.84 -17.98 -14.91
CA LEU A 403 12.94 -18.92 -14.69
C LEU A 403 12.98 -20.02 -15.75
N ARG A 404 11.82 -20.59 -16.11
CA ARG A 404 11.71 -21.54 -17.23
C ARG A 404 12.12 -20.89 -18.55
N ALA A 405 11.72 -19.64 -18.79
CA ALA A 405 12.12 -18.88 -19.97
C ALA A 405 13.64 -18.59 -20.01
N ALA A 406 14.31 -18.59 -18.86
CA ALA A 406 15.78 -18.51 -18.75
C ALA A 406 16.48 -19.87 -18.98
N GLY A 407 15.73 -20.91 -19.30
CA GLY A 407 16.23 -22.26 -19.61
C GLY A 407 16.65 -23.05 -18.38
N ASP A 408 16.06 -22.74 -17.22
CA ASP A 408 16.26 -23.49 -15.99
C ASP A 408 14.96 -24.16 -15.57
N ALA A 409 14.97 -25.48 -15.52
CA ALA A 409 13.90 -26.26 -14.92
C ALA A 409 14.34 -26.56 -13.48
N LEU A 410 13.68 -25.94 -12.50
CA LEU A 410 13.92 -26.24 -11.08
C LEU A 410 13.88 -27.76 -10.85
N PRO A 411 14.92 -28.36 -10.25
CA PRO A 411 14.84 -29.76 -9.81
C PRO A 411 13.71 -29.89 -8.78
N GLY A 412 12.62 -30.57 -9.16
CA GLY A 412 11.43 -30.75 -8.32
C GLY A 412 10.15 -30.08 -8.81
N SER A 413 10.21 -29.22 -9.83
CA SER A 413 9.02 -28.79 -10.60
C SER A 413 8.96 -29.53 -11.92
N ALA A 414 8.65 -30.83 -11.84
CA ALA A 414 8.10 -31.58 -12.96
C ALA A 414 6.66 -31.97 -12.58
N PRO A 415 5.62 -31.56 -13.33
CA PRO A 415 4.64 -32.55 -13.74
C PRO A 415 5.30 -33.40 -14.83
N ALA A 416 5.10 -34.71 -14.74
CA ALA A 416 5.72 -35.71 -15.59
C ALA A 416 5.71 -35.31 -17.09
N ALA A 417 6.87 -34.94 -17.62
CA ALA A 417 7.10 -34.79 -19.05
C ALA A 417 8.40 -35.50 -19.40
N GLY A 418 8.32 -36.81 -19.52
CA GLY A 418 9.32 -37.67 -20.12
C GLY A 418 8.63 -38.74 -20.94
N GLY A 419 8.48 -38.51 -22.24
CA GLY A 419 8.04 -39.53 -23.20
C GLY A 419 6.84 -39.10 -24.04
N ALA A 420 7.10 -38.86 -25.32
CA ALA A 420 6.08 -38.70 -26.34
C ALA A 420 5.18 -39.94 -26.43
N ALA A 421 3.86 -39.79 -26.25
CA ALA A 421 2.80 -40.52 -26.96
C ALA A 421 1.40 -40.13 -26.45
N ALA A 422 0.52 -39.78 -27.40
CA ALA A 422 -0.95 -39.90 -27.40
C ALA A 422 -1.79 -39.12 -26.35
N GLY A 423 -2.80 -38.42 -26.87
CA GLY A 423 -3.75 -37.61 -26.10
C GLY A 423 -4.63 -38.41 -25.14
N GLY A 424 -5.03 -37.75 -24.06
CA GLY A 424 -6.04 -38.19 -23.12
C GLY A 424 -6.69 -36.99 -22.40
N PRO A 425 -7.91 -37.14 -21.86
CA PRO A 425 -8.78 -36.06 -21.35
C PRO A 425 -8.31 -35.36 -20.05
N ASP A 426 -7.12 -35.66 -19.54
CA ASP A 426 -6.64 -35.19 -18.22
C ASP A 426 -5.86 -33.86 -18.26
N THR A 427 -5.63 -33.28 -19.44
CA THR A 427 -4.97 -31.96 -19.57
C THR A 427 -5.88 -30.79 -19.22
N LEU A 428 -7.21 -30.98 -19.24
CA LEU A 428 -8.18 -29.93 -18.88
C LEU A 428 -8.23 -29.69 -17.36
N SER A 429 -7.76 -30.65 -16.57
CA SER A 429 -7.69 -30.62 -15.10
C SER A 429 -6.81 -29.49 -14.57
N GLU A 430 -5.88 -28.98 -15.40
CA GLU A 430 -4.96 -27.89 -15.05
C GLU A 430 -5.56 -26.49 -15.24
N LEU A 431 -6.76 -26.39 -15.83
CA LEU A 431 -7.45 -25.12 -16.05
C LEU A 431 -8.21 -24.68 -14.80
N THR A 432 -8.20 -23.37 -14.52
CA THR A 432 -9.13 -22.79 -13.53
C THR A 432 -10.58 -22.98 -13.96
N ALA A 433 -11.53 -22.95 -13.01
CA ALA A 433 -12.96 -23.14 -13.31
C ALA A 433 -13.46 -22.22 -14.44
N GLN A 434 -13.03 -20.97 -14.46
CA GLN A 434 -13.39 -20.00 -15.50
C GLN A 434 -12.74 -20.32 -16.86
N GLN A 435 -11.47 -20.76 -16.86
CA GLN A 435 -10.79 -21.20 -18.08
C GLN A 435 -11.41 -22.47 -18.67
N LEU A 436 -11.82 -23.41 -17.82
CA LEU A 436 -12.53 -24.62 -18.21
C LEU A 436 -13.89 -24.28 -18.82
N GLN A 437 -14.63 -23.35 -18.22
CA GLN A 437 -15.91 -22.86 -18.75
C GLN A 437 -15.74 -22.20 -20.12
N ILE A 438 -14.71 -21.36 -20.30
CA ILE A 438 -14.38 -20.77 -21.60
C ILE A 438 -14.01 -21.86 -22.62
N SER A 439 -13.22 -22.85 -22.23
CA SER A 439 -12.81 -23.96 -23.10
C SER A 439 -13.98 -24.81 -23.57
N ARG A 440 -14.96 -25.07 -22.69
CA ARG A 440 -16.22 -25.76 -23.04
C ARG A 440 -17.07 -24.96 -24.01
N LEU A 441 -17.16 -23.63 -23.82
CA LEU A 441 -17.89 -22.76 -24.76
C LEU A 441 -17.20 -22.71 -26.14
N VAL A 442 -15.87 -22.75 -26.18
CA VAL A 442 -15.10 -22.86 -27.43
C VAL A 442 -15.35 -24.21 -28.13
N ALA A 443 -15.36 -25.32 -27.38
CA ALA A 443 -15.71 -26.62 -27.92
C ALA A 443 -17.14 -26.66 -28.49
N GLY A 444 -18.07 -25.95 -27.85
CA GLY A 444 -19.42 -25.72 -28.35
C GLY A 444 -19.54 -24.72 -29.52
N GLY A 445 -18.42 -24.30 -30.12
CA GLY A 445 -18.40 -23.43 -31.31
C GLY A 445 -18.67 -21.94 -31.05
N ALA A 446 -18.82 -21.50 -29.80
CA ALA A 446 -19.11 -20.10 -29.50
C ALA A 446 -17.93 -19.21 -29.91
N THR A 447 -18.21 -18.02 -30.44
CA THR A 447 -17.23 -16.95 -30.74
C THR A 447 -16.85 -16.16 -29.49
N ASN A 448 -15.77 -15.37 -29.55
CA ASN A 448 -15.34 -14.56 -28.39
C ASN A 448 -16.38 -13.52 -27.96
N ARG A 449 -17.21 -13.02 -28.89
CA ARG A 449 -18.35 -12.13 -28.55
C ARG A 449 -19.47 -12.86 -27.82
N GLU A 450 -19.78 -14.08 -28.22
CA GLU A 450 -20.82 -14.90 -27.58
C GLU A 450 -20.37 -15.41 -26.21
N ILE A 451 -19.10 -15.80 -26.07
CA ILE A 451 -18.50 -16.16 -24.78
C ILE A 451 -18.52 -14.95 -23.83
N ALA A 452 -18.13 -13.78 -24.33
CA ALA A 452 -18.18 -12.52 -23.59
C ALA A 452 -19.61 -12.21 -23.08
N ALA A 453 -20.62 -12.33 -23.95
CA ALA A 453 -22.00 -12.12 -23.58
C ALA A 453 -22.51 -13.13 -22.53
N ARG A 454 -22.15 -14.42 -22.66
CA ARG A 454 -22.57 -15.49 -21.73
C ARG A 454 -21.90 -15.41 -20.36
N LEU A 455 -20.67 -14.89 -20.31
CA LEU A 455 -19.88 -14.78 -19.08
C LEU A 455 -19.88 -13.36 -18.48
N LEU A 456 -20.63 -12.42 -19.08
CA LEU A 456 -20.70 -11.01 -18.68
C LEU A 456 -19.31 -10.34 -18.57
N ILE A 457 -18.42 -10.67 -19.50
CA ILE A 457 -17.06 -10.09 -19.60
C ILE A 457 -16.83 -9.48 -20.98
N SER A 458 -15.77 -8.69 -21.16
CA SER A 458 -15.45 -8.11 -22.48
C SER A 458 -14.85 -9.16 -23.43
N PRO A 459 -15.05 -9.04 -24.77
CA PRO A 459 -14.37 -9.90 -25.75
C PRO A 459 -12.85 -9.89 -25.62
N ARG A 460 -12.28 -8.75 -25.23
CA ARG A 460 -10.84 -8.60 -24.96
C ARG A 460 -10.38 -9.41 -23.74
N THR A 461 -11.24 -9.56 -22.74
CA THR A 461 -11.00 -10.42 -21.57
C THR A 461 -11.00 -11.89 -22.00
N VAL A 462 -11.92 -12.30 -22.89
CA VAL A 462 -11.94 -13.65 -23.49
C VAL A 462 -10.65 -13.93 -24.27
N ASP A 463 -10.14 -12.97 -25.06
CA ASP A 463 -8.86 -13.10 -25.77
C ASP A 463 -7.67 -13.30 -24.80
N GLY A 464 -7.71 -12.64 -23.65
CA GLY A 464 -6.73 -12.81 -22.57
C GLY A 464 -6.79 -14.22 -21.99
N HIS A 465 -7.98 -14.70 -21.65
CA HIS A 465 -8.17 -16.05 -21.14
C HIS A 465 -7.74 -17.12 -22.14
N LEU A 466 -8.05 -16.96 -23.43
CA LEU A 466 -7.67 -17.91 -24.48
C LEU A 466 -6.16 -18.00 -24.67
N ARG A 467 -5.45 -16.86 -24.65
CA ARG A 467 -3.97 -16.87 -24.68
C ARG A 467 -3.40 -17.62 -23.48
N ASN A 468 -3.98 -17.41 -22.30
CA ASN A 468 -3.55 -18.12 -21.10
C ASN A 468 -3.86 -19.62 -21.18
N ILE A 469 -5.03 -20.01 -21.70
CA ILE A 469 -5.40 -21.42 -21.93
C ILE A 469 -4.44 -22.08 -22.93
N PHE A 470 -4.14 -21.43 -24.05
CA PHE A 470 -3.21 -21.96 -25.06
C PHE A 470 -1.81 -22.18 -24.48
N ASN A 471 -1.31 -21.20 -23.73
CA ASN A 471 -0.01 -21.30 -23.07
C ASN A 471 0.01 -22.40 -22.00
N ARG A 472 -1.09 -22.58 -21.26
CA ARG A 472 -1.18 -23.57 -20.18
C ARG A 472 -1.31 -25.00 -20.70
N LEU A 473 -2.06 -25.20 -21.79
CA LEU A 473 -2.24 -26.51 -22.42
C LEU A 473 -1.17 -26.84 -23.48
N GLY A 474 -0.25 -25.91 -23.78
CA GLY A 474 0.79 -26.11 -24.80
C GLY A 474 0.26 -26.17 -26.24
N ILE A 475 -0.94 -25.67 -26.49
CA ILE A 475 -1.61 -25.69 -27.80
C ILE A 475 -1.50 -24.35 -28.52
N ARG A 476 -1.65 -24.37 -29.84
CA ARG A 476 -1.38 -23.20 -30.70
C ARG A 476 -2.63 -22.62 -31.34
N SER A 477 -3.76 -23.32 -31.26
CA SER A 477 -4.96 -22.92 -31.98
C SER A 477 -6.24 -23.15 -31.19
N ARG A 478 -7.25 -22.32 -31.50
CA ARG A 478 -8.63 -22.50 -31.03
C ARG A 478 -9.20 -23.86 -31.46
N VAL A 479 -8.78 -24.35 -32.62
CA VAL A 479 -9.21 -25.64 -33.17
C VAL A 479 -8.64 -26.80 -32.33
N GLU A 480 -7.38 -26.72 -31.92
CA GLU A 480 -6.79 -27.67 -30.97
C GLU A 480 -7.52 -27.63 -29.62
N LEU A 481 -7.88 -26.44 -29.12
CA LEU A 481 -8.65 -26.31 -27.89
C LEU A 481 -10.04 -26.96 -28.01
N ALA A 482 -10.72 -26.75 -29.14
CA ALA A 482 -12.03 -27.34 -29.39
C ALA A 482 -11.96 -28.88 -29.47
N ARG A 483 -10.89 -29.45 -30.04
CA ARG A 483 -10.67 -30.90 -30.07
C ARG A 483 -10.33 -31.50 -28.71
N LEU A 484 -9.66 -30.76 -27.83
CA LEU A 484 -9.34 -31.21 -26.48
C LEU A 484 -10.53 -31.11 -25.53
N ALA A 485 -11.35 -30.06 -25.67
CA ALA A 485 -12.49 -29.79 -24.79
C ALA A 485 -13.84 -30.33 -25.31
N GLY A 486 -13.88 -30.82 -26.56
CA GLY A 486 -15.00 -31.57 -27.12
C GLY A 486 -14.75 -33.06 -26.97
N VAL A 487 -15.64 -33.75 -26.25
CA VAL A 487 -15.73 -35.23 -26.25
C VAL A 487 -16.49 -35.68 -27.49
#